data_AF-A0AA39N376-F1
#
_entry.id   AF-A0AA39N376-F1
#
_cell.length_a   1.000
_cell.length_b   1.000
_cell.length_c   1.000
_cell.angle_alpha   90.00
_cell.angle_beta   90.00
_cell.angle_gamma   90.00
#
_symmetry.space_group_name_H-M   'P 1'
#
loop_
_entity.id
_entity.type
_entity.pdbx_description
1 polymer ?
#
loop_
_entity_poly.entity_id
_entity_poly.type
_entity_poly.pdbx_seq_one_letter_code
_entity_poly.pdbx_strand_id
1 'polypeptide(L)'
;MSNEGTCTEFATELWTTLTDSFRQSVTEKIESSTPTFSLVALAETKVSCLERGFVSGDISLDIYRPSTVHEDIDPEAVLSAMLIHATDDDTCTAPRRYVACAIVTAATQDEQLIELANIWVRYLFWPFKADECRCREPSIKETRTSAASRSHFEDAVKQRDDNRCVVTRVQDMSVNPDVMTITEPTHILKRVAGAGKRSETSSAEYATWDILRHFAALSEDEVNELDANINCVRNGITLDLCLHTFFDNFCWTLRPDASIPTSVYKRNIKAVNFEEYPAELRPSRKLIQFHYSLSKILHASGAFWVIVSMMKRFFPEDCVPAKFDCLNADDLLFYLNAEKMLQQVSIAGDDIIKGD
;
A
#
# COMPACT_ATOMS: atom_id res chain seq x y z
N MET A 1 41.99 31.65 -19.97
CA MET A 1 42.10 30.37 -19.23
C MET A 1 40.82 30.19 -18.45
N SER A 2 39.77 29.76 -19.15
CA SER A 2 38.46 29.44 -18.62
C SER A 2 38.42 27.93 -18.42
N ASN A 3 38.28 27.52 -17.17
CA ASN A 3 38.23 26.12 -16.77
C ASN A 3 36.79 25.64 -17.01
N GLU A 4 36.53 25.10 -18.20
CA GLU A 4 35.28 24.41 -18.51
C GLU A 4 35.22 23.14 -17.66
N GLY A 5 34.49 23.22 -16.55
CA GLY A 5 34.16 22.07 -15.73
C GLY A 5 33.29 21.13 -16.55
N THR A 6 33.89 20.06 -17.05
CA THR A 6 33.17 18.89 -17.57
C THR A 6 32.26 18.35 -16.47
N CYS A 7 30.98 18.69 -16.54
CA CYS A 7 29.92 18.03 -15.81
C CYS A 7 29.88 16.60 -16.34
N THR A 8 30.50 15.67 -15.63
CA THR A 8 30.38 14.24 -15.92
C THR A 8 28.92 13.87 -15.80
N GLU A 9 28.26 13.68 -16.95
CA GLU A 9 27.03 12.91 -17.05
C GLU A 9 27.33 11.54 -16.42
N PHE A 10 26.90 11.35 -15.17
CA PHE A 10 26.88 10.03 -14.57
C PHE A 10 25.97 9.19 -15.46
N ALA A 11 26.50 8.08 -15.97
CA ALA A 11 25.66 7.04 -16.55
C ALA A 11 24.71 6.56 -15.46
N THR A 12 23.51 7.13 -15.43
CA THR A 12 22.36 6.64 -14.68
C THR A 12 21.95 5.31 -15.31
N GLU A 13 22.76 4.27 -15.12
CA GLU A 13 22.19 2.94 -14.98
C GLU A 13 21.21 3.06 -13.81
N LEU A 14 19.93 3.21 -14.14
CA LEU A 14 18.86 3.40 -13.17
C LEU A 14 18.97 2.27 -12.15
N TRP A 15 19.56 2.57 -10.99
CA TRP A 15 19.53 1.75 -9.82
C TRP A 15 18.08 1.72 -9.34
N THR A 16 17.28 0.86 -9.94
CA THR A 16 15.96 0.58 -9.41
C THR A 16 16.16 -0.28 -8.18
N THR A 17 15.54 0.07 -7.06
CA THR A 17 15.48 -0.81 -5.88
C THR A 17 14.66 -2.09 -6.16
N LEU A 18 14.19 -2.27 -7.40
CA LEU A 18 13.65 -3.51 -7.96
C LEU A 18 14.70 -4.42 -8.60
N THR A 19 15.96 -4.00 -8.73
CA THR A 19 17.03 -4.83 -9.32
C THR A 19 17.30 -6.09 -8.50
N ASP A 20 17.71 -7.16 -9.18
CA ASP A 20 18.10 -8.41 -8.55
C ASP A 20 19.26 -8.23 -7.55
N SER A 21 20.21 -7.34 -7.86
CA SER A 21 21.34 -7.02 -6.98
C SER A 21 20.89 -6.38 -5.66
N PHE A 22 19.93 -5.46 -5.70
CA PHE A 22 19.34 -4.87 -4.50
C PHE A 22 18.61 -5.92 -3.66
N ARG A 23 17.75 -6.74 -4.30
CA ARG A 23 17.00 -7.81 -3.62
C ARG A 23 17.92 -8.84 -2.98
N GLN A 24 18.97 -9.25 -3.68
CA GLN A 24 20.00 -10.14 -3.15
C GLN A 24 20.68 -9.52 -1.94
N SER A 25 21.10 -8.26 -2.03
CA SER A 25 21.75 -7.54 -0.91
C SER A 25 20.84 -7.43 0.32
N VAL A 26 19.53 -7.19 0.13
CA VAL A 26 18.54 -7.19 1.21
C VAL A 26 18.41 -8.58 1.82
N THR A 27 18.37 -9.62 0.99
CA THR A 27 18.26 -11.03 1.43
C THR A 27 19.48 -11.45 2.25
N GLU A 28 20.69 -11.16 1.78
CA GLU A 28 21.94 -11.41 2.52
C GLU A 28 21.94 -10.72 3.89
N LYS A 29 21.43 -9.49 3.99
CA LYS A 29 21.30 -8.80 5.28
C LYS A 29 20.23 -9.44 6.18
N ILE A 30 19.09 -9.86 5.62
CA ILE A 30 18.05 -10.57 6.36
C ILE A 30 18.60 -11.87 6.94
N GLU A 31 19.38 -12.62 6.17
CA GLU A 31 19.97 -13.90 6.59
C GLU A 31 21.23 -13.74 7.47
N SER A 32 21.79 -12.53 7.54
CA SER A 32 22.98 -12.26 8.37
C SER A 32 22.74 -12.50 9.86
N SER A 33 23.81 -12.78 10.60
CA SER A 33 23.78 -12.91 12.07
C SER A 33 23.59 -11.58 12.81
N THR A 34 23.49 -10.45 12.09
CA THR A 34 23.31 -9.12 12.69
C THR A 34 21.95 -9.07 13.41
N PRO A 35 21.90 -8.72 14.71
CA PRO A 35 20.63 -8.60 15.42
C PRO A 35 19.70 -7.56 14.80
N THR A 36 18.39 -7.82 14.81
CA THR A 36 17.39 -6.91 14.21
C THR A 36 17.43 -5.51 14.82
N PHE A 37 17.63 -5.38 16.14
CA PHE A 37 17.69 -4.06 16.79
C PHE A 37 18.88 -3.22 16.29
N SER A 38 20.01 -3.86 15.94
CA SER A 38 21.18 -3.15 15.39
C SER A 38 20.90 -2.63 13.97
N LEU A 39 20.22 -3.43 13.15
CA LEU A 39 19.80 -3.01 11.80
C LEU A 39 18.78 -1.87 11.87
N VAL A 40 17.84 -1.94 12.80
CA VAL A 40 16.85 -0.88 13.05
C VAL A 40 17.54 0.42 13.47
N ALA A 41 18.44 0.39 14.45
CA ALA A 41 19.17 1.58 14.89
C ALA A 41 20.01 2.21 13.76
N LEU A 42 20.61 1.37 12.90
CA LEU A 42 21.32 1.84 11.71
C LEU A 42 20.36 2.49 10.71
N ALA A 43 19.22 1.86 10.42
CA ALA A 43 18.19 2.40 9.54
C ALA A 43 17.66 3.75 10.07
N GLU A 44 17.35 3.87 11.36
CA GLU A 44 16.93 5.11 12.03
C GLU A 44 17.97 6.22 11.85
N THR A 45 19.26 5.89 12.02
CA THR A 45 20.35 6.84 11.80
C THR A 45 20.39 7.33 10.36
N LYS A 46 20.17 6.44 9.39
CA LYS A 46 20.16 6.79 7.95
C LYS A 46 18.97 7.67 7.59
N VAL A 47 17.77 7.34 8.07
CA VAL A 47 16.57 8.18 7.86
C VAL A 47 16.75 9.56 8.50
N SER A 48 17.33 9.63 9.71
CA SER A 48 17.62 10.91 10.38
C SER A 48 18.66 11.77 9.63
N CYS A 49 19.60 11.14 8.94
CA CYS A 49 20.55 11.87 8.07
C CYS A 49 19.83 12.46 6.86
N LEU A 50 18.95 11.69 6.22
CA LEU A 50 18.15 12.13 5.07
C LEU A 50 17.28 13.34 5.44
N GLU A 51 16.55 13.26 6.56
CA GLU A 51 15.73 14.37 7.09
C GLU A 51 16.55 15.63 7.30
N ARG A 52 17.74 15.53 7.93
CA ARG A 52 18.63 16.68 8.12
C ARG A 52 19.10 17.28 6.80
N GLY A 53 19.36 16.46 5.79
CA GLY A 53 19.77 16.91 4.46
C GLY A 53 18.68 17.70 3.74
N PHE A 54 17.41 17.32 3.91
CA PHE A 54 16.27 18.12 3.42
C PHE A 54 16.13 19.43 4.18
N VAL A 55 16.23 19.41 5.51
CA VAL A 55 16.09 20.61 6.36
C VAL A 55 17.22 21.61 6.12
N SER A 56 18.45 21.17 5.86
CA SER A 56 19.58 22.04 5.54
C SER A 56 19.55 22.56 4.10
N GLY A 57 18.74 21.95 3.22
CA GLY A 57 18.74 22.23 1.79
C GLY A 57 19.90 21.61 1.02
N ASP A 58 20.64 20.68 1.65
CA ASP A 58 21.73 19.94 0.99
C ASP A 58 21.20 18.93 -0.04
N ILE A 59 19.97 18.45 0.15
CA ILE A 59 19.26 17.54 -0.75
C ILE A 59 18.08 18.29 -1.36
N SER A 60 18.07 18.39 -2.69
CA SER A 60 16.97 19.03 -3.41
C SER A 60 15.80 18.07 -3.63
N LEU A 61 14.59 18.53 -3.28
CA LEU A 61 13.32 17.83 -3.53
C LEU A 61 12.86 17.88 -4.99
N ASP A 62 13.49 18.70 -5.85
CA ASP A 62 13.01 18.99 -7.21
C ASP A 62 12.97 17.77 -8.15
N ILE A 63 13.64 16.68 -7.80
CA ILE A 63 13.85 15.57 -8.74
C ILE A 63 12.55 14.76 -8.98
N TYR A 64 11.58 14.82 -8.05
CA TYR A 64 10.41 13.92 -8.05
C TYR A 64 9.04 14.58 -7.84
N ARG A 65 8.96 15.92 -7.86
CA ARG A 65 7.73 16.64 -7.56
C ARG A 65 6.70 16.59 -8.70
N PRO A 66 5.50 16.02 -8.51
CA PRO A 66 4.35 16.32 -9.34
C PRO A 66 3.82 17.70 -8.89
N SER A 67 3.92 18.75 -9.70
CA SER A 67 3.63 20.15 -9.26
C SER A 67 2.16 20.45 -8.92
N THR A 68 1.32 19.43 -8.89
CA THR A 68 -0.14 19.55 -8.97
C THR A 68 -0.84 19.17 -7.67
N VAL A 69 -0.14 18.61 -6.69
CA VAL A 69 -0.68 18.36 -5.35
C VAL A 69 -0.15 19.44 -4.40
N HIS A 70 -1.02 19.98 -3.54
CA HIS A 70 -0.65 21.01 -2.56
C HIS A 70 0.29 20.48 -1.46
N GLU A 71 0.36 19.16 -1.31
CA GLU A 71 1.14 18.45 -0.31
C GLU A 71 1.93 17.33 -0.99
N ASP A 72 3.21 17.22 -0.64
CA ASP A 72 4.11 16.19 -1.13
C ASP A 72 4.15 15.00 -0.16
N ILE A 73 4.53 13.82 -0.65
CA ILE A 73 4.83 12.69 0.23
C ILE A 73 6.32 12.74 0.56
N ASP A 74 6.63 13.06 1.82
CA ASP A 74 7.99 13.18 2.29
C ASP A 74 8.67 11.80 2.38
N PRO A 75 9.77 11.54 1.65
CA PRO A 75 10.43 10.24 1.64
C PRO A 75 10.85 9.76 3.03
N GLU A 76 11.43 10.65 3.85
CA GLU A 76 11.84 10.34 5.21
C GLU A 76 10.65 9.96 6.11
N ALA A 77 9.48 10.58 5.90
CA ALA A 77 8.28 10.23 6.64
C ALA A 77 7.77 8.84 6.25
N VAL A 78 7.84 8.48 4.96
CA VAL A 78 7.53 7.12 4.47
C VAL A 78 8.50 6.09 5.07
N LEU A 79 9.80 6.33 4.99
CA LEU A 79 10.81 5.40 5.50
C LEU A 79 10.69 5.20 7.02
N SER A 80 10.51 6.29 7.77
CA SER A 80 10.32 6.27 9.22
C SER A 80 9.03 5.53 9.60
N ALA A 81 7.91 5.85 8.95
CA ALA A 81 6.63 5.20 9.20
C ALA A 81 6.70 3.69 8.92
N MET A 82 7.28 3.28 7.78
CA MET A 82 7.51 1.87 7.45
C MET A 82 8.33 1.18 8.54
N LEU A 83 9.40 1.81 9.04
CA LEU A 83 10.28 1.20 10.04
C LEU A 83 9.62 1.07 11.42
N ILE A 84 8.84 2.08 11.82
CA ILE A 84 8.15 2.13 13.12
C ILE A 84 6.95 1.17 13.13
N HIS A 85 6.22 1.05 12.01
CA HIS A 85 4.92 0.37 11.96
C HIS A 85 4.90 -0.92 11.13
N ALA A 86 6.05 -1.41 10.63
CA ALA A 86 6.11 -2.70 9.91
C ALA A 86 5.47 -3.86 10.69
N THR A 87 5.60 -3.85 12.01
CA THR A 87 4.90 -4.77 12.91
C THR A 87 4.74 -4.12 14.28
N ASP A 88 3.53 -4.19 14.83
CA ASP A 88 3.24 -3.83 16.23
C ASP A 88 3.33 -5.08 17.14
N ASP A 89 3.62 -6.25 16.57
CA ASP A 89 3.70 -7.52 17.31
C ASP A 89 5.16 -7.84 17.67
N ASP A 90 5.47 -7.76 18.97
CA ASP A 90 6.78 -8.10 19.53
C ASP A 90 7.20 -9.55 19.22
N THR A 91 6.27 -10.43 18.84
CA THR A 91 6.55 -11.82 18.52
C THR A 91 7.05 -12.05 17.09
N CYS A 92 6.78 -11.13 16.15
CA CYS A 92 7.20 -11.28 14.76
C CYS A 92 8.06 -10.10 14.31
N THR A 93 9.39 -10.26 14.39
CA THR A 93 10.32 -9.20 13.98
C THR A 93 10.65 -9.20 12.48
N ALA A 94 10.16 -10.18 11.71
CA ALA A 94 10.54 -10.36 10.31
C ALA A 94 10.19 -9.15 9.41
N PRO A 95 8.99 -8.55 9.48
CA PRO A 95 8.66 -7.34 8.71
C PRO A 95 9.60 -6.18 9.02
N ARG A 96 9.82 -5.89 10.30
CA ARG A 96 10.69 -4.79 10.74
C ARG A 96 12.14 -5.01 10.34
N ARG A 97 12.60 -6.27 10.36
CA ARG A 97 13.93 -6.65 9.85
C ARG A 97 14.04 -6.40 8.35
N TYR A 98 13.05 -6.81 7.55
CA TYR A 98 13.04 -6.54 6.11
C TYR A 98 13.13 -5.04 5.82
N VAL A 99 12.29 -4.22 6.45
CA VAL A 99 12.30 -2.76 6.26
C VAL A 99 13.65 -2.16 6.65
N ALA A 100 14.21 -2.54 7.80
CA ALA A 100 15.53 -2.07 8.22
C ALA A 100 16.62 -2.48 7.22
N CYS A 101 16.63 -3.73 6.75
CA CYS A 101 17.58 -4.20 5.73
C CYS A 101 17.45 -3.41 4.42
N ALA A 102 16.22 -3.16 3.94
CA ALA A 102 15.98 -2.39 2.73
C ALA A 102 16.53 -0.96 2.84
N ILE A 103 16.25 -0.27 3.96
CA ILE A 103 16.77 1.08 4.23
C ILE A 103 18.31 1.06 4.28
N VAL A 104 18.91 0.14 5.04
CA VAL A 104 20.37 0.04 5.17
C VAL A 104 21.04 -0.26 3.82
N THR A 105 20.43 -1.07 2.97
CA THR A 105 20.93 -1.35 1.61
C THR A 105 20.81 -0.13 0.71
N ALA A 106 19.69 0.59 0.75
CA ALA A 106 19.48 1.80 -0.06
C ALA A 106 20.35 2.99 0.43
N ALA A 107 20.75 3.03 1.69
CA ALA A 107 21.51 4.14 2.29
C ALA A 107 22.98 4.26 1.84
N THR A 108 23.33 3.75 0.65
CA THR A 108 24.62 4.04 0.00
C THR A 108 24.64 5.44 -0.61
N GLN A 109 23.48 5.94 -1.05
CA GLN A 109 23.25 7.26 -1.62
C GLN A 109 21.87 7.76 -1.17
N ASP A 110 21.72 9.07 -0.97
CA ASP A 110 20.45 9.63 -0.49
C ASP A 110 19.34 9.46 -1.54
N GLU A 111 19.69 9.52 -2.83
CA GLU A 111 18.78 9.28 -3.96
C GLU A 111 18.18 7.88 -3.94
N GLN A 112 18.95 6.87 -3.51
CA GLN A 112 18.45 5.50 -3.41
C GLN A 112 17.46 5.31 -2.26
N LEU A 113 17.60 6.07 -1.16
CA LEU A 113 16.62 6.10 -0.08
C LEU A 113 15.31 6.74 -0.54
N ILE A 114 15.41 7.85 -1.28
CA ILE A 114 14.25 8.51 -1.89
C ILE A 114 13.55 7.55 -2.85
N GLU A 115 14.32 6.86 -3.71
CA GLU A 115 13.77 5.87 -4.63
C GLU A 115 13.09 4.72 -3.89
N LEU A 116 13.68 4.20 -2.80
CA LEU A 116 13.05 3.17 -1.97
C LEU A 116 11.70 3.64 -1.40
N ALA A 117 11.62 4.88 -0.91
CA ALA A 117 10.36 5.44 -0.44
C ALA A 117 9.31 5.51 -1.57
N ASN A 118 9.72 5.99 -2.75
CA ASN A 118 8.86 6.05 -3.94
C ASN A 118 8.36 4.66 -4.36
N ILE A 119 9.21 3.64 -4.28
CA ILE A 119 8.84 2.25 -4.55
C ILE A 119 7.75 1.77 -3.60
N TRP A 120 7.87 2.05 -2.30
CA TRP A 120 6.82 1.69 -1.34
C TRP A 120 5.52 2.47 -1.58
N VAL A 121 5.60 3.76 -1.89
CA VAL A 121 4.40 4.53 -2.26
C VAL A 121 3.73 3.90 -3.49
N ARG A 122 4.50 3.61 -4.53
CA ARG A 122 4.01 3.16 -5.84
C ARG A 122 3.50 1.71 -5.84
N TYR A 123 4.22 0.81 -5.19
CA TYR A 123 3.97 -0.64 -5.25
C TYR A 123 3.38 -1.21 -3.97
N LEU A 124 3.26 -0.43 -2.88
CA LEU A 124 2.62 -0.87 -1.65
C LEU A 124 1.48 0.05 -1.19
N PHE A 125 1.59 1.38 -1.30
CA PHE A 125 0.53 2.27 -0.78
C PHE A 125 -0.57 2.47 -1.82
N TRP A 126 -0.17 2.88 -3.02
CA TRP A 126 -1.07 3.16 -4.12
C TRP A 126 -1.99 1.99 -4.45
N PRO A 127 -1.50 0.75 -4.63
CA PRO A 127 -2.34 -0.32 -5.15
C PRO A 127 -3.42 -0.77 -4.16
N PHE A 128 -3.26 -0.46 -2.87
CA PHE A 128 -4.23 -0.77 -1.82
C PHE A 128 -5.16 0.39 -1.49
N LYS A 129 -4.68 1.64 -1.57
CA LYS A 129 -5.49 2.83 -1.27
C LYS A 129 -6.27 3.34 -2.48
N ALA A 130 -5.72 3.23 -3.69
CA ALA A 130 -6.33 3.76 -4.91
C ALA A 130 -7.45 2.89 -5.50
N ASP A 131 -7.65 1.68 -4.97
CA ASP A 131 -8.65 0.70 -5.44
C ASP A 131 -10.12 1.12 -5.16
N GLU A 132 -10.36 2.28 -4.55
CA GLU A 132 -11.72 2.79 -4.30
C GLU A 132 -12.44 3.32 -5.53
N CYS A 133 -11.75 3.47 -6.67
CA CYS A 133 -12.39 3.87 -7.91
C CYS A 133 -13.28 2.74 -8.44
N ARG A 134 -14.57 2.77 -8.04
CA ARG A 134 -15.67 1.93 -8.55
C ARG A 134 -15.92 2.07 -10.06
N CYS A 135 -15.07 2.76 -10.80
CA CYS A 135 -15.11 2.95 -12.26
C CYS A 135 -14.81 1.66 -13.06
N ARG A 136 -14.62 0.52 -12.38
CA ARG A 136 -14.38 -0.76 -13.02
C ARG A 136 -15.66 -1.22 -13.75
N GLU A 137 -15.74 -0.94 -15.05
CA GLU A 137 -16.41 -1.89 -15.95
C GLU A 137 -15.68 -3.22 -15.79
N PRO A 138 -16.36 -4.36 -15.59
CA PRO A 138 -15.72 -5.66 -15.59
C PRO A 138 -15.06 -5.83 -16.96
N SER A 139 -13.74 -5.59 -17.04
CA SER A 139 -13.01 -5.70 -18.29
C SER A 139 -13.21 -7.13 -18.80
N ILE A 140 -13.48 -7.23 -20.10
CA ILE A 140 -14.00 -8.42 -20.79
C ILE A 140 -13.10 -9.68 -20.62
N LYS A 141 -11.92 -9.56 -20.00
CA LYS A 141 -11.02 -10.67 -19.67
C LYS A 141 -11.07 -11.15 -18.21
N GLU A 142 -11.56 -10.37 -17.25
CA GLU A 142 -11.86 -10.86 -15.88
C GLU A 142 -13.18 -11.64 -15.79
N THR A 143 -13.94 -11.70 -16.89
CA THR A 143 -15.28 -12.29 -17.03
C THR A 143 -15.41 -13.79 -16.72
N ARG A 144 -14.39 -14.46 -16.15
CA ARG A 144 -14.44 -15.90 -15.86
C ARG A 144 -13.92 -16.36 -14.50
N THR A 145 -13.43 -15.49 -13.64
CA THR A 145 -13.63 -15.69 -12.19
C THR A 145 -15.07 -15.28 -11.93
N SER A 146 -15.97 -16.18 -12.30
CA SER A 146 -17.41 -15.98 -12.45
C SER A 146 -18.04 -15.23 -11.27
N ALA A 147 -19.10 -14.48 -11.51
CA ALA A 147 -19.97 -13.96 -10.45
C ALA A 147 -20.31 -15.04 -9.40
N ALA A 148 -20.34 -16.32 -9.80
CA ALA A 148 -20.47 -17.46 -8.91
C ALA A 148 -19.30 -17.62 -7.90
N SER A 149 -18.03 -17.41 -8.28
CA SER A 149 -16.92 -17.45 -7.34
C SER A 149 -17.02 -16.32 -6.30
N ARG A 150 -17.44 -15.12 -6.73
CA ARG A 150 -17.67 -14.00 -5.82
C ARG A 150 -18.83 -14.30 -4.87
N SER A 151 -19.96 -14.78 -5.38
CA SER A 151 -21.10 -15.15 -4.52
C SER A 151 -20.72 -16.26 -3.54
N HIS A 152 -19.94 -17.27 -3.94
CA HIS A 152 -19.48 -18.31 -3.03
C HIS A 152 -18.59 -17.78 -1.90
N PHE A 153 -17.69 -16.84 -2.19
CA PHE A 153 -16.91 -16.17 -1.15
C PHE A 153 -17.80 -15.37 -0.20
N GLU A 154 -18.69 -14.55 -0.76
CA GLU A 154 -19.57 -13.69 0.01
C GLU A 154 -20.49 -14.50 0.93
N ASP A 155 -21.09 -15.56 0.40
CA ASP A 155 -21.94 -16.50 1.14
C ASP A 155 -21.15 -17.24 2.22
N ALA A 156 -19.95 -17.74 1.91
CA ALA A 156 -19.14 -18.49 2.86
C ALA A 156 -18.64 -17.62 4.04
N VAL A 157 -18.27 -16.37 3.77
CA VAL A 157 -17.86 -15.40 4.81
C VAL A 157 -19.05 -15.01 5.67
N LYS A 158 -20.22 -14.71 5.07
CA LYS A 158 -21.46 -14.45 5.80
C LYS A 158 -21.87 -15.64 6.66
N GLN A 159 -21.83 -16.84 6.10
CA GLN A 159 -22.19 -18.07 6.81
C GLN A 159 -21.27 -18.29 8.00
N ARG A 160 -19.95 -18.17 7.82
CA ARG A 160 -18.99 -18.25 8.93
C ARG A 160 -19.34 -17.24 10.01
N ASP A 161 -19.60 -16.00 9.63
CA ASP A 161 -19.88 -14.91 10.57
C ASP A 161 -21.31 -14.90 11.09
N ASP A 162 -22.14 -15.92 10.80
CA ASP A 162 -23.53 -16.01 11.23
C ASP A 162 -24.36 -14.79 10.79
N ASN A 163 -24.12 -14.33 9.54
CA ASN A 163 -24.74 -13.18 8.89
C ASN A 163 -24.73 -11.92 9.77
N ARG A 164 -23.68 -11.73 10.57
CA ARG A 164 -23.56 -10.55 11.45
C ARG A 164 -22.28 -9.80 11.17
N CYS A 165 -22.32 -8.50 11.42
CA CYS A 165 -21.09 -7.71 11.46
C CYS A 165 -20.20 -8.24 12.60
N VAL A 166 -18.95 -8.63 12.29
CA VAL A 166 -18.03 -9.19 13.30
C VAL A 166 -17.69 -8.21 14.41
N VAL A 167 -17.83 -6.91 14.13
CA VAL A 167 -17.48 -5.79 15.01
C VAL A 167 -18.64 -5.40 15.93
N THR A 168 -19.83 -5.17 15.37
CA THR A 168 -21.00 -4.73 16.13
C THR A 168 -21.82 -5.89 16.69
N ARG A 169 -21.61 -7.10 16.16
CA ARG A 169 -22.40 -8.33 16.40
C ARG A 169 -23.87 -8.22 15.98
N VAL A 170 -24.21 -7.19 15.23
CA VAL A 170 -25.57 -6.96 14.71
C VAL A 170 -25.79 -7.80 13.46
N GLN A 171 -26.90 -8.53 13.43
CA GLN A 171 -27.31 -9.37 12.30
C GLN A 171 -27.78 -8.53 11.12
N ASP A 172 -27.61 -9.10 9.93
CA ASP A 172 -28.14 -8.58 8.68
C ASP A 172 -29.67 -8.52 8.69
N MET A 173 -30.23 -7.47 8.08
CA MET A 173 -31.67 -7.27 7.98
C MET A 173 -32.40 -8.42 7.27
N SER A 174 -31.71 -9.16 6.39
CA SER A 174 -32.26 -10.33 5.72
C SER A 174 -32.52 -11.51 6.68
N VAL A 175 -31.78 -11.57 7.79
CA VAL A 175 -31.94 -12.59 8.84
C VAL A 175 -32.83 -12.08 9.98
N ASN A 176 -32.66 -10.81 10.35
CA ASN A 176 -33.45 -10.15 11.39
C ASN A 176 -34.08 -8.84 10.87
N PRO A 177 -35.33 -8.88 10.36
CA PRO A 177 -36.00 -7.72 9.78
C PRO A 177 -36.24 -6.56 10.77
N ASP A 178 -36.19 -6.80 12.08
CA ASP A 178 -36.37 -5.76 13.11
C ASP A 178 -35.14 -4.85 13.24
N VAL A 179 -34.03 -5.21 12.58
CA VAL A 179 -32.76 -4.49 12.60
C VAL A 179 -32.50 -3.86 11.23
N MET A 180 -32.36 -2.53 11.19
CA MET A 180 -31.94 -1.82 9.98
C MET A 180 -30.42 -1.85 9.83
N THR A 181 -29.84 -3.01 9.53
CA THR A 181 -28.40 -3.15 9.26
C THR A 181 -28.17 -4.01 8.04
N ILE A 182 -27.42 -3.48 7.08
CA ILE A 182 -26.96 -4.23 5.90
C ILE A 182 -25.51 -4.60 6.16
N THR A 183 -25.21 -5.88 6.04
CA THR A 183 -23.86 -6.43 6.21
C THR A 183 -23.30 -6.91 4.88
N GLU A 184 -22.02 -6.66 4.69
CA GLU A 184 -21.28 -7.00 3.48
C GLU A 184 -19.97 -7.70 3.86
N PRO A 185 -19.60 -8.78 3.14
CA PRO A 185 -18.28 -9.36 3.22
C PRO A 185 -17.28 -8.40 2.58
N THR A 186 -16.15 -8.19 3.24
CA THR A 186 -15.01 -7.47 2.66
C THR A 186 -13.75 -8.32 2.75
N HIS A 187 -12.85 -8.11 1.78
CA HIS A 187 -11.51 -8.66 1.82
C HIS A 187 -10.64 -7.87 2.80
N ILE A 188 -9.82 -8.58 3.59
CA ILE A 188 -8.83 -7.96 4.49
C ILE A 188 -7.66 -7.43 3.66
N LEU A 189 -7.12 -8.29 2.80
CA LEU A 189 -6.19 -7.94 1.75
C LEU A 189 -7.00 -7.75 0.47
N LYS A 190 -7.18 -6.49 0.07
CA LYS A 190 -7.87 -6.15 -1.18
C LYS A 190 -7.16 -6.80 -2.37
N ARG A 191 -7.93 -7.09 -3.40
CA ARG A 191 -7.36 -7.44 -4.70
C ARG A 191 -6.60 -6.21 -5.18
N VAL A 192 -5.28 -6.32 -5.24
CA VAL A 192 -4.45 -5.23 -5.72
C VAL A 192 -4.88 -4.89 -7.15
N ALA A 193 -5.36 -3.67 -7.34
CA ALA A 193 -5.87 -3.18 -8.60
C ALA A 193 -4.70 -3.13 -9.62
N GLY A 194 -4.67 -4.09 -10.53
CA GLY A 194 -3.55 -4.28 -11.46
C GLY A 194 -2.69 -5.52 -11.19
N ALA A 195 -3.02 -6.33 -10.18
CA ALA A 195 -2.58 -7.71 -10.09
C ALA A 195 -3.63 -8.61 -10.74
N GLY A 196 -3.44 -8.86 -12.04
CA GLY A 196 -3.81 -10.18 -12.55
C GLY A 196 -3.07 -11.25 -11.75
N LYS A 197 -3.33 -12.53 -12.05
CA LYS A 197 -2.44 -13.60 -11.57
C LYS A 197 -1.01 -13.17 -11.82
N ARG A 198 -0.14 -13.23 -10.79
CA ARG A 198 1.27 -12.82 -10.84
C ARG A 198 1.84 -13.12 -12.22
N SER A 199 1.91 -12.10 -13.08
CA SER A 199 2.39 -12.29 -14.44
C SER A 199 3.89 -12.03 -14.42
N GLU A 200 4.68 -12.99 -14.92
CA GLU A 200 6.11 -12.79 -15.14
C GLU A 200 6.39 -11.57 -16.06
N THR A 201 5.38 -11.12 -16.82
CA THR A 201 5.47 -9.96 -17.71
C THR A 201 5.19 -8.62 -17.03
N SER A 202 4.67 -8.60 -15.80
CA SER A 202 4.34 -7.35 -15.09
C SER A 202 5.32 -7.13 -13.94
N SER A 203 6.31 -6.27 -14.16
CA SER A 203 7.29 -5.90 -13.14
C SER A 203 6.65 -5.25 -11.91
N ALA A 204 5.56 -4.50 -12.11
CA ALA A 204 4.80 -3.84 -11.06
C ALA A 204 4.07 -4.82 -10.13
N GLU A 205 3.41 -5.84 -10.71
CA GLU A 205 2.75 -6.90 -9.94
C GLU A 205 3.76 -7.68 -9.11
N TYR A 206 4.86 -8.08 -9.76
CA TYR A 206 5.93 -8.83 -9.10
C TYR A 206 6.55 -8.04 -7.95
N ALA A 207 6.81 -6.74 -8.12
CA ALA A 207 7.30 -5.86 -7.06
C ALA A 207 6.32 -5.77 -5.88
N THR A 208 5.02 -5.60 -6.16
CA THR A 208 3.98 -5.50 -5.14
C THR A 208 3.90 -6.78 -4.30
N TRP A 209 3.87 -7.95 -4.95
CA TRP A 209 3.83 -9.24 -4.27
C TRP A 209 5.10 -9.54 -3.49
N ASP A 210 6.28 -9.16 -4.00
CA ASP A 210 7.55 -9.33 -3.31
C ASP A 210 7.62 -8.48 -2.02
N ILE A 211 7.25 -7.20 -2.11
CA ILE A 211 7.16 -6.31 -0.95
C ILE A 211 6.15 -6.88 0.05
N LEU A 212 4.95 -7.27 -0.41
CA LEU A 212 3.90 -7.83 0.43
C LEU A 212 4.36 -9.10 1.16
N ARG A 213 5.04 -10.01 0.46
CA ARG A 213 5.57 -11.26 1.04
C ARG A 213 6.43 -10.96 2.27
N HIS A 214 7.41 -10.08 2.10
CA HIS A 214 8.34 -9.76 3.18
C HIS A 214 7.70 -8.91 4.27
N PHE A 215 6.89 -7.93 3.89
CA PHE A 215 6.27 -6.98 4.82
C PHE A 215 5.15 -7.62 5.65
N ALA A 216 4.36 -8.53 5.07
CA ALA A 216 3.33 -9.28 5.80
C ALA A 216 3.84 -10.61 6.40
N ALA A 217 5.15 -10.90 6.28
CA ALA A 217 5.78 -12.14 6.71
C ALA A 217 5.05 -13.40 6.21
N LEU A 218 4.66 -13.39 4.93
CA LEU A 218 4.03 -14.50 4.26
C LEU A 218 5.08 -15.48 3.71
N SER A 219 4.81 -16.78 3.78
CA SER A 219 5.59 -17.78 3.06
C SER A 219 5.28 -17.71 1.55
N GLU A 220 6.13 -18.34 0.72
CA GLU A 220 5.81 -18.42 -0.73
C GLU A 220 4.50 -19.18 -0.97
N ASP A 221 4.22 -20.21 -0.18
CA ASP A 221 2.98 -20.97 -0.28
C ASP A 221 1.76 -20.10 0.07
N GLU A 222 1.85 -19.25 1.10
CA GLU A 222 0.78 -18.31 1.47
C GLU A 222 0.57 -17.25 0.38
N VAL A 223 1.65 -16.74 -0.22
CA VAL A 223 1.57 -15.80 -1.35
C VAL A 223 0.91 -16.46 -2.56
N ASN A 224 1.36 -17.67 -2.92
CA ASN A 224 0.79 -18.43 -4.03
C ASN A 224 -0.67 -18.80 -3.80
N GLU A 225 -1.06 -19.13 -2.56
CA GLU A 225 -2.45 -19.39 -2.18
C GLU A 225 -3.30 -18.12 -2.34
N LEU A 226 -2.79 -16.96 -1.89
CA LEU A 226 -3.50 -15.69 -2.01
C LEU A 226 -3.63 -15.21 -3.45
N ASP A 227 -2.58 -15.37 -4.26
CA ASP A 227 -2.61 -15.06 -5.69
C ASP A 227 -3.58 -15.98 -6.45
N ALA A 228 -3.57 -17.28 -6.13
CA ALA A 228 -4.47 -18.25 -6.75
C ALA A 228 -5.93 -18.12 -6.27
N ASN A 229 -6.13 -17.74 -5.01
CA ASN A 229 -7.43 -17.74 -4.35
C ASN A 229 -7.59 -16.59 -3.34
N ILE A 230 -7.53 -15.35 -3.85
CA ILE A 230 -7.79 -14.14 -3.05
C ILE A 230 -9.18 -14.14 -2.38
N ASN A 231 -10.11 -14.92 -2.94
CA ASN A 231 -11.47 -15.16 -2.45
C ASN A 231 -11.56 -16.29 -1.40
N CYS A 232 -10.48 -16.59 -0.69
CA CYS A 232 -10.52 -17.54 0.42
C CYS A 232 -11.23 -16.93 1.64
N VAL A 233 -11.98 -17.74 2.39
CA VAL A 233 -12.74 -17.28 3.57
C VAL A 233 -11.82 -16.63 4.62
N ARG A 234 -10.56 -17.09 4.71
CA ARG A 234 -9.54 -16.54 5.63
C ARG A 234 -9.14 -15.09 5.28
N ASN A 235 -9.35 -14.64 4.05
CA ASN A 235 -9.14 -13.26 3.62
C ASN A 235 -10.43 -12.41 3.75
N GLY A 236 -11.51 -12.93 4.32
CA GLY A 236 -12.78 -12.21 4.41
C GLY A 236 -13.27 -11.93 5.83
N ILE A 237 -13.98 -10.82 6.03
CA ILE A 237 -14.78 -10.52 7.23
C ILE A 237 -16.11 -9.87 6.86
N THR A 238 -17.16 -10.15 7.61
CA THR A 238 -18.47 -9.50 7.45
C THR A 238 -18.54 -8.21 8.28
N LEU A 239 -18.83 -7.08 7.63
CA LEU A 239 -18.93 -5.76 8.26
C LEU A 239 -20.27 -5.09 7.94
N ASP A 240 -20.75 -4.18 8.79
CA ASP A 240 -21.85 -3.29 8.38
C ASP A 240 -21.37 -2.32 7.29
N LEU A 241 -22.28 -1.87 6.42
CA LEU A 241 -21.93 -1.05 5.25
C LEU A 241 -21.05 0.18 5.56
N CYS A 242 -21.27 0.85 6.69
CA CYS A 242 -20.43 1.99 7.09
C CYS A 242 -19.03 1.54 7.51
N LEU A 243 -18.95 0.51 8.36
CA LEU A 243 -17.66 -0.05 8.78
C LEU A 243 -16.87 -0.65 7.61
N HIS A 244 -17.55 -1.32 6.68
CA HIS A 244 -16.99 -1.83 5.44
C HIS A 244 -16.29 -0.69 4.68
N THR A 245 -17.02 0.37 4.38
CA THR A 245 -16.49 1.54 3.67
C THR A 245 -15.26 2.11 4.38
N PHE A 246 -15.32 2.32 5.70
CA PHE A 246 -14.18 2.87 6.44
C PHE A 246 -12.99 1.90 6.55
N PHE A 247 -13.24 0.59 6.58
CA PHE A 247 -12.21 -0.44 6.68
C PHE A 247 -11.42 -0.52 5.38
N ASP A 248 -12.13 -0.56 4.27
CA ASP A 248 -11.55 -0.51 2.93
C ASP A 248 -10.73 0.77 2.74
N ASN A 249 -11.18 1.87 3.32
CA ASN A 249 -10.49 3.16 3.25
C ASN A 249 -9.32 3.28 4.22
N PHE A 250 -8.94 2.25 4.98
CA PHE A 250 -7.92 2.37 6.05
C PHE A 250 -8.22 3.50 7.06
N CYS A 251 -9.48 3.93 7.19
CA CYS A 251 -9.91 4.93 8.17
C CYS A 251 -10.04 4.34 9.57
N TRP A 252 -10.11 3.01 9.67
CA TRP A 252 -9.99 2.26 10.92
C TRP A 252 -9.48 0.86 10.62
N THR A 253 -9.02 0.17 11.67
CA THR A 253 -8.39 -1.15 11.54
C THR A 253 -8.74 -2.05 12.72
N LEU A 254 -8.59 -3.36 12.49
CA LEU A 254 -8.65 -4.37 13.53
C LEU A 254 -7.24 -4.61 14.05
N ARG A 255 -7.03 -4.50 15.36
CA ARG A 255 -5.77 -4.98 15.94
C ARG A 255 -5.70 -6.51 15.84
N PRO A 256 -4.55 -7.10 15.51
CA PRO A 256 -4.41 -8.55 15.36
C PRO A 256 -4.53 -9.33 16.68
N ASP A 257 -4.31 -8.66 17.83
CA ASP A 257 -4.60 -9.20 19.16
C ASP A 257 -6.09 -9.08 19.56
N ALA A 258 -6.91 -8.52 18.67
CA ALA A 258 -8.37 -8.54 18.61
C ALA A 258 -9.13 -8.10 19.88
N SER A 259 -8.44 -7.48 20.84
CA SER A 259 -9.04 -7.08 22.11
C SER A 259 -9.69 -5.69 22.06
N ILE A 260 -9.26 -4.76 21.20
CA ILE A 260 -9.84 -3.41 21.14
C ILE A 260 -9.66 -2.80 19.73
N PRO A 261 -10.74 -2.39 19.04
CA PRO A 261 -10.62 -1.52 17.88
C PRO A 261 -10.24 -0.11 18.29
N THR A 262 -9.21 0.43 17.64
CA THR A 262 -8.74 1.80 17.80
C THR A 262 -9.72 2.76 17.12
N SER A 263 -10.69 3.25 17.89
CA SER A 263 -11.59 4.38 17.62
C SER A 263 -12.31 4.41 16.26
N VAL A 264 -13.57 3.96 16.24
CA VAL A 264 -14.57 4.49 15.30
C VAL A 264 -15.66 5.19 16.10
N TYR A 265 -15.82 6.50 15.87
CA TYR A 265 -16.94 7.36 16.24
C TYR A 265 -18.01 6.73 17.17
N LYS A 266 -17.88 6.92 18.49
CA LYS A 266 -18.95 6.78 19.51
C LYS A 266 -19.81 5.49 19.47
N ARG A 267 -19.46 4.46 18.69
CA ARG A 267 -20.15 3.18 18.67
C ARG A 267 -19.52 2.29 19.74
N ASN A 268 -20.36 1.56 20.47
CA ASN A 268 -19.91 0.53 21.42
C ASN A 268 -19.34 -0.63 20.64
N ILE A 269 -18.08 -0.52 20.24
CA ILE A 269 -17.41 -1.60 19.56
C ILE A 269 -16.92 -2.61 20.59
N LYS A 270 -17.34 -3.86 20.44
CA LYS A 270 -16.90 -4.95 21.30
C LYS A 270 -15.57 -5.51 20.78
N ALA A 271 -14.78 -6.09 21.68
CA ALA A 271 -13.65 -6.92 21.31
C ALA A 271 -14.12 -8.01 20.31
N VAL A 272 -13.37 -8.19 19.23
CA VAL A 272 -13.69 -9.19 18.21
C VAL A 272 -12.88 -10.43 18.52
N ASN A 273 -13.52 -11.50 18.95
CA ASN A 273 -12.81 -12.76 19.21
C ASN A 273 -12.99 -13.70 18.02
N PHE A 274 -11.91 -13.96 17.29
CA PHE A 274 -11.91 -14.93 16.18
C PHE A 274 -11.63 -16.37 16.64
N GLU A 275 -11.26 -16.60 17.91
CA GLU A 275 -10.98 -17.94 18.43
C GLU A 275 -12.22 -18.84 18.49
N GLU A 276 -13.42 -18.24 18.45
CA GLU A 276 -14.71 -18.94 18.39
C GLU A 276 -14.92 -19.70 17.07
N TYR A 277 -14.20 -19.33 16.00
CA TYR A 277 -14.31 -20.02 14.72
C TYR A 277 -13.36 -21.22 14.64
N PRO A 278 -13.68 -22.25 13.84
CA PRO A 278 -12.73 -23.32 13.49
C PRO A 278 -11.46 -22.73 12.86
N ALA A 279 -10.29 -23.28 13.17
CA ALA A 279 -8.99 -22.71 12.80
C ALA A 279 -8.82 -22.46 11.29
N GLU A 280 -9.41 -23.33 10.47
CA GLU A 280 -9.41 -23.29 9.01
C GLU A 280 -10.29 -22.18 8.42
N LEU A 281 -11.29 -21.69 9.17
CA LEU A 281 -12.20 -20.62 8.73
C LEU A 281 -11.83 -19.26 9.33
N ARG A 282 -10.95 -19.23 10.34
CA ARG A 282 -10.53 -18.00 11.02
C ARG A 282 -9.93 -17.01 10.01
N PRO A 283 -10.32 -15.73 10.08
CA PRO A 283 -9.59 -14.66 9.42
C PRO A 283 -8.09 -14.76 9.69
N SER A 284 -7.28 -14.56 8.65
CA SER A 284 -5.83 -14.66 8.77
C SER A 284 -5.30 -13.52 9.63
N ARG A 285 -4.70 -13.85 10.78
CA ARG A 285 -4.05 -12.88 11.67
C ARG A 285 -2.95 -12.09 10.96
N LYS A 286 -2.20 -12.71 10.04
CA LYS A 286 -1.17 -12.02 9.24
C LYS A 286 -1.76 -10.96 8.33
N LEU A 287 -2.90 -11.24 7.68
CA LEU A 287 -3.58 -10.26 6.82
C LEU A 287 -4.19 -9.11 7.63
N ILE A 288 -4.75 -9.41 8.80
CA ILE A 288 -5.23 -8.38 9.73
C ILE A 288 -4.06 -7.50 10.20
N GLN A 289 -2.94 -8.11 10.59
CA GLN A 289 -1.72 -7.38 10.95
C GLN A 289 -1.22 -6.51 9.80
N PHE A 290 -1.21 -7.04 8.57
CA PHE A 290 -0.83 -6.28 7.39
C PHE A 290 -1.71 -5.04 7.20
N HIS A 291 -3.04 -5.21 7.17
CA HIS A 291 -3.99 -4.11 7.00
C HIS A 291 -3.83 -3.05 8.10
N TYR A 292 -3.70 -3.52 9.35
CA TYR A 292 -3.45 -2.68 10.52
C TYR A 292 -2.14 -1.87 10.40
N SER A 293 -1.03 -2.52 10.08
CA SER A 293 0.28 -1.88 9.88
C SER A 293 0.24 -0.88 8.73
N LEU A 294 -0.32 -1.28 7.58
CA LEU A 294 -0.39 -0.44 6.39
C LEU A 294 -1.22 0.83 6.65
N SER A 295 -2.36 0.72 7.35
CA SER A 295 -3.13 1.91 7.76
C SER A 295 -2.27 2.87 8.59
N LYS A 296 -1.60 2.37 9.64
CA LYS A 296 -0.75 3.22 10.49
C LYS A 296 0.33 3.91 9.68
N ILE A 297 0.94 3.20 8.74
CA ILE A 297 1.98 3.75 7.86
C ILE A 297 1.42 4.84 6.96
N LEU A 298 0.30 4.58 6.29
CA LEU A 298 -0.36 5.54 5.41
C LEU A 298 -0.67 6.85 6.15
N HIS A 299 -1.20 6.76 7.38
CA HIS A 299 -1.52 7.93 8.19
C HIS A 299 -0.26 8.62 8.74
N ALA A 300 0.71 7.87 9.26
CA ALA A 300 1.93 8.43 9.85
C ALA A 300 2.87 9.07 8.82
N SER A 301 2.87 8.58 7.59
CA SER A 301 3.68 9.13 6.49
C SER A 301 3.03 10.30 5.76
N GLY A 302 1.77 10.64 6.06
CA GLY A 302 0.99 11.63 5.30
C GLY A 302 0.50 11.15 3.92
N ALA A 303 1.03 10.02 3.41
CA ALA A 303 0.68 9.46 2.11
C ALA A 303 -0.83 9.20 1.95
N PHE A 304 -1.54 8.91 3.04
CA PHE A 304 -2.99 8.75 3.05
C PHE A 304 -3.71 9.94 2.39
N TRP A 305 -3.44 11.16 2.85
CA TRP A 305 -4.15 12.35 2.43
C TRP A 305 -3.73 12.81 1.04
N VAL A 306 -2.46 12.64 0.70
CA VAL A 306 -1.93 12.93 -0.64
C VAL A 306 -2.60 12.03 -1.68
N ILE A 307 -2.64 10.71 -1.45
CA ILE A 307 -3.28 9.77 -2.37
C ILE A 307 -4.78 10.09 -2.51
N VAL A 308 -5.50 10.35 -1.41
CA VAL A 308 -6.92 10.73 -1.47
C VAL A 308 -7.12 12.02 -2.27
N SER A 309 -6.24 13.01 -2.10
CA SER A 309 -6.32 14.28 -2.82
C SER A 309 -6.05 14.11 -4.31
N MET A 310 -5.05 13.28 -4.68
CA MET A 310 -4.79 12.89 -6.07
C MET A 310 -6.03 12.21 -6.67
N MET A 311 -6.60 11.21 -5.99
CA MET A 311 -7.78 10.50 -6.48
C MET A 311 -8.96 11.45 -6.72
N LYS A 312 -9.27 12.36 -5.79
CA LYS A 312 -10.35 13.34 -5.96
C LYS A 312 -10.15 14.26 -7.15
N ARG A 313 -8.90 14.65 -7.41
CA ARG A 313 -8.55 15.52 -8.54
C ARG A 313 -8.73 14.81 -9.87
N PHE A 314 -8.28 13.57 -9.97
CA PHE A 314 -8.32 12.80 -11.23
C PHE A 314 -9.69 12.14 -11.47
N PHE A 315 -10.45 11.87 -10.41
CA PHE A 315 -11.77 11.28 -10.45
C PHE A 315 -12.77 12.19 -9.71
N PRO A 316 -13.15 13.34 -10.31
CA PRO A 316 -14.15 14.21 -9.71
C PRO A 316 -15.46 13.45 -9.52
N GLU A 317 -16.18 13.74 -8.42
CA GLU A 317 -17.38 13.02 -7.97
C GLU A 317 -18.50 12.92 -9.02
N ASP A 318 -18.47 13.79 -10.04
CA ASP A 318 -19.44 13.83 -11.15
C ASP A 318 -19.01 13.04 -12.40
N CYS A 319 -17.76 12.58 -12.48
CA CYS A 319 -17.33 11.67 -13.51
C CYS A 319 -17.68 10.25 -13.07
N VAL A 320 -18.70 9.67 -13.72
CA VAL A 320 -18.83 8.21 -13.86
C VAL A 320 -18.20 7.86 -15.20
N PRO A 321 -16.88 7.66 -15.30
CA PRO A 321 -16.31 7.26 -16.56
C PRO A 321 -16.47 5.74 -16.65
N ALA A 322 -17.26 5.29 -17.61
CA ALA A 322 -17.49 3.88 -17.89
C ALA A 322 -16.22 3.09 -18.31
N LYS A 323 -15.00 3.65 -18.25
CA LYS A 323 -13.83 3.09 -18.94
C LYS A 323 -12.46 3.30 -18.30
N PHE A 324 -12.34 3.66 -17.02
CA PHE A 324 -11.03 3.57 -16.38
C PHE A 324 -10.88 2.21 -15.72
N ASP A 325 -10.12 1.35 -16.40
CA ASP A 325 -9.46 0.22 -15.75
C ASP A 325 -8.62 0.76 -14.58
N CYS A 326 -8.52 -0.04 -13.51
CA CYS A 326 -7.85 0.33 -12.28
C CYS A 326 -6.46 0.93 -12.52
N LEU A 327 -6.14 2.03 -11.85
CA LEU A 327 -4.81 2.63 -11.88
C LEU A 327 -3.80 1.72 -11.20
N ASN A 328 -3.02 1.00 -11.98
CA ASN A 328 -1.88 0.24 -11.48
C ASN A 328 -0.68 1.17 -11.27
N ALA A 329 0.44 0.61 -10.79
CA ALA A 329 1.65 1.38 -10.55
C ALA A 329 2.24 2.02 -11.83
N ASP A 330 2.09 1.40 -12.99
CA ASP A 330 2.54 1.95 -14.27
C ASP A 330 1.66 3.11 -14.73
N ASP A 331 0.38 3.06 -14.42
CA ASP A 331 -0.51 4.20 -14.63
C ASP A 331 -0.04 5.39 -13.79
N LEU A 332 0.23 5.20 -12.49
CA LEU A 332 0.79 6.26 -11.64
C LEU A 332 2.06 6.87 -12.26
N LEU A 333 2.99 6.04 -12.76
CA LEU A 333 4.21 6.53 -13.42
C LEU A 333 3.92 7.28 -14.73
N PHE A 334 3.01 6.76 -15.55
CA PHE A 334 2.56 7.43 -16.76
C PHE A 334 1.98 8.81 -16.43
N TYR A 335 1.18 8.92 -15.37
CA TYR A 335 0.62 10.20 -14.93
C TYR A 335 1.67 11.18 -14.42
N LEU A 336 2.59 10.71 -13.55
CA LEU A 336 3.71 11.51 -13.07
C LEU A 336 4.59 12.04 -14.22
N ASN A 337 4.77 11.23 -15.27
CA ASN A 337 5.55 11.62 -16.45
C ASN A 337 4.81 12.53 -17.42
N ALA A 338 3.50 12.32 -17.62
CA ALA A 338 2.67 13.16 -18.49
C ALA A 338 2.60 14.61 -17.98
N GLU A 339 2.59 14.81 -16.65
CA GLU A 339 2.63 16.15 -16.07
C GLU A 339 3.99 16.83 -16.22
N LYS A 340 5.11 16.10 -16.08
CA LYS A 340 6.45 16.63 -16.40
C LYS A 340 6.52 17.18 -17.83
N MET A 341 5.87 16.50 -18.79
CA MET A 341 5.78 16.99 -20.17
C MET A 341 4.93 18.27 -20.30
N LEU A 342 3.80 18.37 -19.61
CA LEU A 342 2.96 19.57 -19.65
C LEU A 342 3.65 20.81 -19.06
N GLN A 343 4.46 20.63 -18.00
CA GLN A 343 5.24 21.73 -17.41
C GLN A 343 6.36 22.20 -18.35
N GLN A 344 7.08 21.28 -19.01
CA GLN A 344 8.13 21.64 -19.96
C GLN A 344 7.58 22.45 -21.14
N VAL A 345 6.38 22.12 -21.62
CA VAL A 345 5.69 22.89 -22.67
C VAL A 345 5.26 24.28 -22.17
N SER A 346 4.80 24.40 -20.92
CA SER A 346 4.43 25.71 -20.35
C SER A 346 5.64 26.64 -20.20
N ILE A 347 6.80 26.12 -19.78
CA ILE A 347 8.03 26.91 -19.63
C ILE A 347 8.55 27.35 -21.00
N ALA A 348 8.54 26.46 -22.00
CA ALA A 348 8.96 26.78 -23.36
C ALA A 348 8.04 27.82 -24.05
N GLY A 349 6.75 27.87 -23.68
CA GLY A 349 5.80 28.85 -24.21
C GLY A 349 6.05 30.28 -23.73
N ASP A 350 6.50 30.46 -22.49
CA ASP A 350 6.74 31.78 -21.90
C ASP A 350 8.04 32.44 -22.40
N ASP A 351 9.03 31.65 -22.82
CA ASP A 351 10.28 32.15 -23.41
C ASP A 351 10.10 32.64 -24.86
N ILE A 352 9.10 32.13 -25.59
CA ILE A 352 8.80 32.57 -26.96
C ILE A 352 8.10 33.94 -26.98
N ILE A 353 7.40 34.32 -25.90
CA ILE A 353 6.62 35.57 -25.83
C ILE A 353 7.47 36.77 -25.36
N LYS A 354 8.68 36.54 -24.83
CA LYS A 354 9.60 37.61 -24.38
C LYS A 354 10.70 37.96 -25.38
N GLY A 355 10.63 37.41 -26.59
CA GLY A 355 11.64 37.53 -27.63
C GLY A 355 11.30 38.46 -28.80
N ASP A 356 10.41 39.44 -28.61
CA ASP A 356 10.14 40.53 -29.58
C ASP A 356 10.38 41.92 -28.98
#